data_AF-A0A261F0X0-F1
#
_entry.id   AF-A0A261F0X0-F1
#
_cell.length_a   1.000
_cell.length_b   1.000
_cell.length_c   1.000
_cell.angle_alpha   90.00
_cell.angle_beta   90.00
_cell.angle_gamma   90.00
#
_symmetry.space_group_name_H-M   'P 1'
#
loop_
_entity.id
_entity.type
_entity.pdbx_description
1 polymer ?
#
loop_
_entity_poly.entity_id
_entity_poly.type
_entity_poly.pdbx_seq_one_letter_code
_entity_poly.pdbx_strand_id
1 'polypeptide(L)' 'MRTDAGIDERTGRRTYRDFLGHVVSWNGTTLVLDRDPSADGRRPAAQVTIDASSIVRLKPIPERRAHRF' A
#
# COMPACT_ATOMS: atom_id res chain seq x y z
N MET A 1 3.72 -0.07 -1.58
CA MET A 1 4.00 0.28 -0.17
C MET A 1 3.78 -0.95 0.69
N ARG A 2 4.58 -1.12 1.76
CA ARG A 2 4.47 -2.23 2.71
C ARG A 2 4.22 -1.70 4.12
N THR A 3 3.29 -2.33 4.84
CA THR A 3 3.02 -2.07 6.26
C THR A 3 3.37 -3.28 7.11
N ASP A 4 3.71 -3.03 8.36
CA ASP A 4 3.71 -4.07 9.40
C ASP A 4 2.27 -4.56 9.63
N ALA A 5 2.11 -5.87 9.77
CA ALA A 5 0.82 -6.50 10.07
C ALA A 5 0.87 -7.28 11.40
N GLY A 6 1.89 -7.04 12.22
CA GLY A 6 2.09 -7.71 13.50
C GLY A 6 2.68 -9.12 13.37
N ILE A 7 2.72 -9.81 14.51
CA ILE A 7 3.15 -11.20 14.61
C ILE A 7 1.95 -12.11 14.36
N ASP A 8 2.09 -13.09 13.48
CA ASP A 8 1.11 -14.18 13.33
C ASP A 8 1.23 -15.12 14.53
N GLU A 9 0.15 -15.23 15.31
CA GLU A 9 0.13 -15.99 16.57
C GLU A 9 0.36 -17.50 16.37
N ARG A 10 -0.01 -18.05 15.22
CA ARG A 10 0.12 -19.48 14.91
C ARG A 10 1.56 -19.85 14.56
N THR A 11 2.28 -18.93 13.93
CA THR A 11 3.63 -19.20 13.40
C THR A 11 4.73 -18.45 14.14
N GLY A 12 4.39 -17.47 14.98
CA GLY A 12 5.32 -16.59 15.69
C GLY A 12 6.10 -15.64 14.77
N ARG A 13 5.75 -15.55 13.48
CA ARG A 13 6.51 -14.79 12.49
C ARG A 13 5.91 -13.39 12.30
N ARG A 14 6.78 -12.39 12.13
CA ARG A 14 6.36 -11.06 11.68
C ARG A 14 5.76 -11.16 10.28
N THR A 15 4.60 -10.57 10.12
CA THR A 15 3.88 -10.51 8.85
C THR A 15 3.78 -9.08 8.35
N TYR A 16 3.55 -8.94 7.05
CA TYR A 16 3.49 -7.66 6.38
C TYR A 16 2.32 -7.64 5.41
N ARG A 17 1.84 -6.44 5.09
CA ARG A 17 0.80 -6.23 4.08
C ARG A 17 1.29 -5.27 3.01
N ASP A 18 1.16 -5.70 1.76
CA ASP A 18 1.50 -4.90 0.60
C ASP A 18 0.27 -4.21 0.03
N PHE A 19 0.46 -2.96 -0.38
CA PHE A 19 -0.52 -2.12 -1.03
C PHE A 19 0.09 -1.50 -2.29
N LEU A 20 -0.68 -1.51 -3.37
CA LEU A 20 -0.42 -0.79 -4.61
C LEU A 20 -1.63 0.10 -4.87
N GLY A 21 -1.40 1.30 -5.39
CA GLY A 21 -2.46 2.26 -5.61
C GLY A 21 -1.96 3.71 -5.62
N HIS A 22 -2.92 4.62 -5.71
CA HIS A 22 -2.70 6.05 -5.80
C HIS A 22 -2.90 6.74 -4.46
N VAL A 23 -2.01 7.68 -4.12
CA VAL A 23 -2.19 8.52 -2.92
C VAL A 23 -3.33 9.49 -3.16
N VAL A 24 -4.34 9.45 -2.29
CA VAL A 24 -5.47 10.39 -2.31
C VAL A 24 -5.17 11.58 -1.41
N SER A 25 -4.68 11.33 -0.20
CA SER A 25 -4.30 12.39 0.73
C SER A 25 -3.24 11.92 1.74
N TRP A 26 -2.42 12.85 2.21
CA TRP A 26 -1.40 12.62 3.23
C TRP A 26 -1.32 13.81 4.16
N ASN A 27 -1.34 13.57 5.47
CA ASN A 27 -1.28 14.62 6.49
C ASN A 27 -0.06 14.49 7.44
N GLY A 28 0.87 13.56 7.18
CA GLY A 28 2.03 13.30 8.04
C GLY A 28 1.85 12.13 9.02
N THR A 29 0.60 11.80 9.37
CA THR A 29 0.27 10.71 10.31
C THR A 29 -0.57 9.62 9.66
N THR A 30 -1.36 9.98 8.66
CA THR A 30 -2.29 9.10 8.00
C THR A 30 -2.20 9.27 6.49
N LEU A 31 -2.07 8.14 5.81
CA LEU A 31 -2.11 8.03 4.36
C LEU A 31 -3.46 7.46 3.93
N VAL A 32 -4.16 8.18 3.06
CA VAL A 32 -5.33 7.65 2.35
C VAL A 32 -4.87 7.24 0.96
N LEU A 33 -5.04 5.95 0.65
CA LEU A 33 -4.66 5.34 -0.60
C LEU A 33 -5.91 4.80 -1.29
N ASP A 34 -6.07 5.10 -2.58
CA ASP A 34 -6.98 4.33 -3.43
C ASP A 34 -6.22 3.09 -3.90
N ARG A 35 -6.52 1.94 -3.29
CA ARG A 35 -5.80 0.68 -3.53
C ARG A 35 -6.32 0.02 -4.80
N ASP A 36 -5.40 -0.39 -5.65
CA ASP A 36 -5.67 -1.14 -6.86
C ASP A 36 -6.30 -2.52 -6.57
N PRO A 37 -7.09 -3.07 -7.50
CA PRO A 37 -7.55 -4.45 -7.40
C PRO A 37 -6.38 -5.43 -7.51
N SER A 38 -6.51 -6.61 -6.90
CA SER A 38 -5.55 -7.69 -7.11
C SER A 38 -5.56 -8.15 -8.56
N ALA A 39 -4.40 -8.53 -9.10
CA ALA A 39 -4.28 -9.11 -10.44
C ALA A 39 -5.22 -10.31 -10.65
N ASP A 40 -5.43 -11.13 -9.62
CA ASP A 40 -6.29 -12.32 -9.68
C ASP A 40 -7.79 -12.02 -9.45
N GLY A 41 -8.19 -10.74 -9.39
CA GLY A 41 -9.58 -10.30 -9.23
C GLY A 41 -10.25 -10.56 -7.88
N ARG A 42 -9.62 -11.31 -6.96
CA ARG A 42 -10.17 -11.68 -5.65
C ARG A 42 -10.35 -10.50 -4.68
N ARG A 43 -9.62 -9.41 -4.91
CA ARG A 43 -9.65 -8.21 -4.08
C ARG A 43 -10.01 -7.02 -4.95
N PRO A 44 -11.17 -6.37 -4.75
CA PRO A 44 -11.57 -5.21 -5.53
C PRO A 44 -10.74 -3.97 -5.18
N ALA A 45 -10.83 -2.94 -6.01
CA ALA A 45 -10.31 -1.62 -5.67
C ALA A 45 -11.02 -1.09 -4.41
N ALA A 46 -10.30 -0.40 -3.54
CA ALA A 46 -10.89 0.19 -2.34
C ALA A 46 -10.03 1.30 -1.77
N GLN A 47 -10.68 2.32 -1.21
CA GLN A 47 -10.01 3.31 -0.39
C GLN A 47 -9.58 2.68 0.96
N VAL A 48 -8.32 2.87 1.32
CA VAL A 48 -7.74 2.39 2.57
C VAL A 48 -7.03 3.51 3.30
N THR A 49 -7.20 3.53 4.63
CA THR A 49 -6.54 4.47 5.54
C THR A 49 -5.43 3.74 6.27
N ILE A 50 -4.23 4.32 6.26
CA ILE A 50 -3.01 3.66 6.73
C ILE A 50 -2.27 4.60 7.67
N ASP A 51 -1.93 4.10 8.86
CA ASP A 51 -1.13 4.83 9.83
C ASP A 51 0.35 4.87 9.39
N ALA A 52 0.94 6.06 9.43
CA ALA A 52 2.32 6.33 9.05
C ALA A 52 3.32 5.44 9.79
N SER A 53 3.11 5.22 11.09
CA SER A 53 4.00 4.43 11.95
C SER A 53 4.03 2.95 11.55
N SER A 54 2.99 2.45 10.87
CA SER A 54 2.94 1.08 10.37
C SER A 54 3.70 0.89 9.07
N ILE A 55 4.08 1.96 8.36
CA ILE A 55 4.72 1.87 7.05
C ILE A 55 6.19 1.51 7.22
N VAL A 56 6.56 0.31 6.76
CA VAL A 56 7.95 -0.17 6.81
C VAL A 56 8.73 0.10 5.53
N ARG A 57 8.03 0.27 4.40
CA ARG A 57 8.67 0.60 3.12
C ARG A 57 7.72 1.30 2.16
N LEU A 58 8.19 2.39 1.57
CA LEU A 58 7.53 3.07 0.47
C LEU A 58 8.42 3.02 -0.77
N LYS A 59 7.85 2.59 -1.90
CA LYS A 59 8.50 2.62 -3.21
C LYS A 59 7.62 3.47 -4.12
N PRO A 60 8.04 4.69 -4.52
CA PRO A 60 7.26 5.47 -5.47
C PRO A 60 7.28 4.78 -6.84
N ILE A 61 6.15 4.85 -7.55
CA ILE A 61 6.06 4.45 -8.95
C ILE A 61 6.18 5.74 -9.77
N PRO A 62 7.28 5.94 -10.50
CA PRO A 62 7.42 7.13 -11.33
C PRO A 62 6.39 7.11 -12.45
N GLU A 63 5.93 8.28 -12.86
CA GLU A 63 5.09 8.43 -14.05
C GLU A 63 5.80 7.86 -15.27
N ARG A 64 5.01 7.20 -16.13
CA ARG A 64 5.54 6.66 -17.37
C ARG A 64 5.93 7.84 -18.26
N ARG A 65 7.19 7.90 -18.71
CA ARG A 65 7.63 8.90 -19.68
C ARG A 65 6.75 8.82 -20.92
N ALA A 66 6.03 9.89 -21.23
CA ALA A 66 5.34 10.00 -22.51
C ALA A 66 6.42 10.03 -23.61
N HIS A 67 6.41 9.04 -24.50
CA HIS A 67 7.19 9.15 -25.73
C HIS A 67 6.51 10.23 -26.57
N ARG A 68 7.14 11.39 -26.65
CA ARG A 68 6.75 12.44 -27.59
C ARG A 68 7.22 11.96 -28.97
N PHE A 69 6.27 11.64 -29.84
CA PHE A 69 6.53 11.41 -31.26
C PHE A 69 6.70 12.76 -31.98
#